data_AF-A0A175RA29-F1
#
_entry.id   AF-A0A175RA29-F1
#
_cell.length_a   1.000
_cell.length_b   1.000
_cell.length_c   1.000
_cell.angle_alpha   90.00
_cell.angle_beta   90.00
_cell.angle_gamma   90.00
#
_symmetry.space_group_name_H-M   'P 1'
#
loop_
_entity.id
_entity.type
_entity.pdbx_description
1 polymer ?
#
loop_
_entity_poly.entity_id
_entity_poly.type
_entity_poly.pdbx_seq_one_letter_code
_entity_poly.pdbx_strand_id
1 'polypeptide(L)'
;MSVVCDGRGGPDPFELAERDGAGCLAFLLGSAVVGIDARVSVGAAVRSCGFGNPAQRALRAMGVVVRPAPASAFVAIAAAHPELAKLYAPSLWCSGWTGALMRLPGACGGERMSFGRVYSPAILVPRALIDGGASGAFHEFCVSEGDGA
;
A
#
# COMPACT_ATOMS: atom_id res chain seq x y z
N MET A 1 1.53 -10.82 40.80
CA MET A 1 0.31 -11.23 40.07
C MET A 1 0.77 -12.02 38.86
N SER A 2 0.77 -13.34 38.97
CA SER A 2 1.22 -14.23 37.89
C SER A 2 0.08 -14.40 36.90
N VAL A 3 0.24 -13.83 35.70
CA VAL A 3 -0.70 -14.08 34.60
C VAL A 3 -0.41 -15.49 34.10
N VAL A 4 -1.33 -16.41 34.38
CA VAL A 4 -1.35 -17.76 33.82
C VAL A 4 -1.82 -17.60 32.37
N CYS A 5 -0.90 -17.73 31.41
CA CYS A 5 -1.24 -17.81 30.01
C CYS A 5 -1.87 -19.18 29.74
N ASP A 6 -3.18 -19.23 29.58
CA ASP A 6 -3.91 -20.43 29.17
C ASP A 6 -3.48 -20.80 27.73
N GLY A 7 -2.90 -21.99 27.57
CA GLY A 7 -2.25 -22.48 26.35
C GLY A 7 -3.19 -22.86 25.21
N ARG A 8 -4.12 -21.99 24.84
CA ARG A 8 -4.81 -22.06 23.54
C ARG A 8 -4.07 -21.17 22.56
N GLY A 9 -3.04 -21.74 21.94
CA GLY A 9 -2.24 -21.10 20.88
C GLY A 9 -3.11 -20.78 19.66
N GLY A 10 -3.81 -19.64 19.70
CA GLY A 10 -4.25 -18.98 18.49
C GLY A 10 -3.04 -18.47 17.71
N PRO A 11 -3.16 -18.32 16.38
CA PRO A 11 -2.10 -17.69 15.60
C PRO A 11 -1.82 -16.30 16.17
N ASP A 12 -0.54 -15.94 16.23
CA ASP A 12 -0.10 -14.64 16.72
C ASP A 12 -0.80 -13.51 15.91
N PRO A 13 -1.29 -12.44 16.56
CA PRO A 13 -2.03 -11.39 15.86
C PRO A 13 -1.21 -10.68 14.77
N PHE A 14 0.12 -10.63 14.89
CA PHE A 14 1.00 -10.10 13.85
C PHE A 14 1.11 -11.09 12.68
N GLU A 15 1.23 -12.40 12.93
CA GLU A 15 1.18 -13.41 11.86
C GLU A 15 -0.14 -13.37 11.08
N LEU A 16 -1.26 -13.13 11.78
CA LEU A 16 -2.56 -12.97 11.13
C LEU A 16 -2.62 -11.68 10.31
N ALA A 17 -2.12 -10.56 10.87
CA ALA A 17 -2.05 -9.28 10.18
C ALA A 17 -1.19 -9.36 8.91
N GLU A 18 -0.04 -10.04 8.97
CA GLU A 18 0.80 -10.25 7.79
C GLU A 18 0.05 -10.96 6.66
N ARG A 19 -0.85 -11.89 6.97
CA ARG A 19 -1.70 -12.58 5.98
C ARG A 19 -2.85 -11.71 5.48
N ASP A 20 -3.23 -10.68 6.23
CA ASP A 20 -4.32 -9.78 5.92
C ASP A 20 -3.87 -8.56 5.08
N GLY A 21 -3.63 -8.82 3.80
CA GLY A 21 -3.32 -7.76 2.84
C GLY A 21 -4.46 -6.76 2.63
N ALA A 22 -5.71 -7.23 2.68
CA ALA A 22 -6.89 -6.40 2.49
C ALA A 22 -7.08 -5.42 3.65
N GLY A 23 -6.93 -5.88 4.90
CA GLY A 23 -6.93 -5.02 6.07
C GLY A 23 -5.77 -4.04 6.07
N CYS A 24 -4.57 -4.48 5.66
CA CYS A 24 -3.40 -3.60 5.53
C CYS A 24 -3.67 -2.45 4.54
N LEU A 25 -4.25 -2.77 3.37
CA LEU A 25 -4.62 -1.76 2.37
C LEU A 25 -5.72 -0.84 2.90
N ALA A 26 -6.77 -1.40 3.54
CA ALA A 26 -7.86 -0.61 4.10
C ALA A 26 -7.36 0.37 5.17
N PHE A 27 -6.41 -0.05 6.02
CA PHE A 27 -5.74 0.81 6.99
C PHE A 27 -5.01 1.97 6.31
N LEU A 28 -4.23 1.70 5.27
CA LEU A 28 -3.57 2.75 4.49
C LEU A 28 -4.58 3.72 3.88
N LEU A 29 -5.62 3.21 3.22
CA LEU A 29 -6.64 4.03 2.54
C LEU A 29 -7.49 4.86 3.52
N GLY A 30 -7.67 4.37 4.75
CA GLY A 30 -8.34 5.09 5.83
C GLY A 30 -7.47 6.13 6.54
N SER A 31 -6.15 6.04 6.40
CA SER A 31 -5.21 6.95 7.06
C SER A 31 -5.25 8.35 6.46
N ALA A 32 -4.97 9.38 7.27
CA ALA A 32 -4.92 10.76 6.82
C ALA A 32 -3.70 11.04 5.93
N VAL A 33 -3.85 11.95 4.96
CA VAL A 33 -2.72 12.41 4.13
C VAL A 33 -1.92 13.46 4.89
N VAL A 34 -0.64 13.18 5.15
CA VAL A 34 0.29 14.13 5.78
C VAL A 34 0.53 15.33 4.85
N GLY A 35 0.41 16.54 5.40
CA GLY A 35 0.68 17.79 4.69
C GLY A 35 -0.50 18.37 3.90
N ILE A 36 -1.69 17.77 4.01
CA ILE A 36 -2.97 18.32 3.52
C ILE A 36 -3.94 18.41 4.73
N ASP A 37 -5.17 18.88 4.50
CA ASP A 37 -6.29 18.77 5.44
C ASP A 37 -6.41 17.33 5.99
N ALA A 38 -6.35 17.21 7.31
CA ALA A 38 -6.44 15.95 8.05
C ALA A 38 -7.75 15.20 7.83
N ARG A 39 -8.77 15.84 7.26
CA ARG A 39 -10.04 15.21 6.87
C ARG A 39 -9.93 14.37 5.59
N VAL A 40 -8.87 14.56 4.80
CA VAL A 40 -8.67 13.83 3.55
C VAL A 40 -7.86 12.56 3.81
N SER A 41 -8.51 11.41 3.64
CA SER A 41 -7.83 10.13 3.72
C SER A 41 -7.04 9.83 2.45
N VAL A 42 -6.04 8.94 2.54
CA VAL A 42 -5.25 8.48 1.39
C VAL A 42 -6.18 7.93 0.31
N GLY A 43 -7.18 7.11 0.67
CA GLY A 43 -8.11 6.55 -0.30
C GLY A 43 -8.96 7.61 -0.99
N ALA A 44 -9.42 8.64 -0.26
CA ALA A 44 -10.14 9.75 -0.85
C ALA A 44 -9.24 10.56 -1.80
N ALA A 45 -7.99 10.81 -1.41
CA ALA A 45 -7.01 11.52 -2.22
C ALA A 45 -6.63 10.73 -3.49
N VAL A 46 -6.42 9.42 -3.40
CA VAL A 46 -6.10 8.53 -4.53
C VAL A 46 -7.27 8.51 -5.52
N ARG A 47 -8.50 8.33 -5.03
CA ARG A 47 -9.72 8.33 -5.85
C ARG A 47 -9.94 9.66 -6.56
N SER A 48 -9.67 10.76 -5.89
CA SER A 48 -9.85 12.13 -6.41
C SER A 48 -8.67 12.63 -7.27
N CYS A 49 -7.54 11.91 -7.27
CA CYS A 49 -6.35 12.31 -8.01
C CYS A 49 -6.45 12.02 -9.51
N GLY A 50 -6.83 13.03 -10.28
CA GLY A 50 -6.61 13.12 -11.73
C GLY A 50 -5.16 13.51 -12.09
N PHE A 51 -4.89 13.65 -13.40
CA PHE A 51 -3.61 14.14 -13.90
C PHE A 51 -3.38 15.60 -13.46
N GLY A 52 -2.18 15.93 -12.96
CA GLY A 52 -1.84 17.29 -12.51
C GLY A 52 -2.42 17.70 -11.15
N ASN A 53 -3.06 16.78 -10.40
CA ASN A 53 -3.63 17.11 -9.09
C ASN A 53 -2.52 17.41 -8.06
N PRO A 54 -2.57 18.55 -7.33
CA PRO A 54 -1.56 18.91 -6.33
C PRO A 54 -1.42 17.89 -5.20
N ALA A 55 -2.47 17.12 -4.89
CA ALA A 55 -2.44 16.05 -3.90
C ALA A 55 -1.49 14.91 -4.29
N GLN A 56 -1.13 14.76 -5.57
CA GLN A 56 -0.10 13.80 -5.99
C GLN A 56 1.24 14.07 -5.31
N ARG A 57 1.60 15.34 -5.06
CA ARG A 57 2.85 15.68 -4.39
C ARG A 57 2.85 15.22 -2.92
N ALA A 58 1.73 15.42 -2.22
CA ALA A 58 1.58 15.00 -0.83
C ALA A 58 1.55 13.47 -0.71
N LEU A 59 0.78 12.80 -1.56
CA LEU A 59 0.76 11.33 -1.63
C LEU A 59 2.16 10.77 -1.91
N ARG A 60 2.86 11.35 -2.89
CA ARG A 60 4.21 10.92 -3.24
C ARG A 60 5.20 11.14 -2.10
N ALA A 61 5.08 12.26 -1.36
CA ALA A 61 5.86 12.53 -0.16
C ALA A 61 5.52 11.60 1.02
N MET A 62 4.38 10.92 0.98
CA MET A 62 4.03 9.86 1.93
C MET A 62 4.46 8.47 1.49
N GLY A 63 4.94 8.28 0.25
CA GLY A 63 5.25 6.95 -0.28
C GLY A 63 4.18 6.33 -1.17
N VAL A 64 3.23 7.11 -1.69
CA VAL A 64 2.15 6.62 -2.57
C VAL A 64 2.12 7.39 -3.90
N VAL A 65 2.12 6.68 -5.03
CA VAL A 65 2.07 7.24 -6.38
C VAL A 65 0.87 6.67 -7.13
N VAL A 66 -0.10 7.53 -7.42
CA VAL A 66 -1.42 7.16 -7.99
C VAL A 66 -1.34 6.67 -9.44
N ARG A 67 -0.30 7.07 -10.17
CA ARG A 67 -0.04 6.67 -11.57
C ARG A 67 1.47 6.60 -11.81
N PRO A 68 2.12 5.46 -11.58
CA PRO A 68 3.56 5.32 -11.77
C PRO A 68 3.96 5.45 -13.25
N ALA A 69 3.07 5.09 -14.18
CA ALA A 69 3.25 5.26 -15.62
C ALA A 69 1.99 5.88 -16.28
N PRO A 70 2.13 6.50 -17.48
CA PRO A 70 0.99 6.86 -18.32
C PRO A 70 0.09 5.64 -18.54
N ALA A 71 -1.23 5.85 -18.50
CA ALA A 71 -2.25 4.78 -18.55
C ALA A 71 -2.15 3.63 -17.50
N SER A 72 -1.30 3.72 -16.48
CA SER A 72 -1.19 2.65 -15.47
C SER A 72 -2.49 2.46 -14.69
N ALA A 73 -2.92 1.19 -14.59
CA ALA A 73 -4.03 0.74 -13.75
C ALA A 73 -3.59 0.43 -12.30
N PHE A 74 -2.36 0.77 -11.93
CA PHE A 74 -1.78 0.49 -10.62
C PHE A 74 -1.48 1.77 -9.84
N VAL A 75 -1.50 1.64 -8.53
CA VAL A 75 -0.98 2.62 -7.57
C VAL A 75 0.28 2.04 -6.98
N ALA A 76 1.39 2.75 -7.09
CA ALA A 76 2.66 2.33 -6.51
C ALA A 76 2.76 2.78 -5.05
N ILE A 77 3.13 1.87 -4.17
CA ILE A 77 3.38 2.11 -2.75
C ILE A 77 4.84 1.79 -2.46
N ALA A 78 5.55 2.67 -1.76
CA ALA A 78 6.94 2.45 -1.41
C ALA A 78 7.10 1.27 -0.45
N ALA A 79 7.97 0.31 -0.78
CA ALA A 79 8.29 -0.80 0.12
C ALA A 79 9.00 -0.31 1.39
N ALA A 80 9.85 0.71 1.26
CA ALA A 80 10.49 1.38 2.39
C ALA A 80 10.30 2.90 2.27
N HIS A 81 9.60 3.50 3.24
CA HIS A 81 9.38 4.95 3.32
C HIS A 81 9.19 5.38 4.79
N PRO A 82 9.86 6.44 5.27
CA PRO A 82 9.81 6.86 6.67
C PRO A 82 8.41 7.29 7.12
N GLU A 83 7.64 7.94 6.25
CA GLU A 83 6.26 8.33 6.59
C GLU A 83 5.31 7.12 6.65
N LEU A 84 5.49 6.11 5.78
CA LEU A 84 4.74 4.86 5.90
C LEU A 84 5.14 4.12 7.18
N ALA A 85 6.43 4.11 7.52
CA ALA A 85 6.89 3.48 8.75
C ALA A 85 6.27 4.12 10.00
N LYS A 86 6.18 5.45 10.05
CA LYS A 86 5.49 6.16 11.13
C LYS A 86 3.98 5.85 11.15
N LEU A 87 3.35 5.79 9.98
CA LEU A 87 1.92 5.52 9.83
C LEU A 87 1.56 4.11 10.30
N TYR A 88 2.40 3.11 10.01
CA TYR A 88 2.17 1.73 10.41
C TYR A 88 2.74 1.38 11.79
N ALA A 89 3.61 2.21 12.39
CA ALA A 89 4.17 1.98 13.72
C ALA A 89 3.12 1.65 14.82
N PRO A 90 1.95 2.33 14.90
CA PRO A 90 0.92 1.99 15.88
C PRO A 90 -0.02 0.85 15.44
N SER A 91 0.23 0.20 14.30
CA SER A 91 -0.65 -0.82 13.72
C SER A 91 -0.12 -2.24 13.90
N LEU A 92 -0.96 -3.23 13.62
CA LEU A 92 -0.57 -4.65 13.60
C LEU A 92 0.38 -5.00 12.44
N TRP A 93 0.54 -4.12 11.45
CA TRP A 93 1.42 -4.33 10.30
C TRP A 93 2.79 -3.66 10.45
N CYS A 94 3.14 -3.15 11.65
CA CYS A 94 4.35 -2.34 11.89
C CYS A 94 5.67 -3.01 11.46
N SER A 95 5.74 -4.34 11.43
CA SER A 95 6.91 -5.12 11.01
C SER A 95 6.84 -5.64 9.58
N GLY A 96 5.68 -5.57 8.92
CA GLY A 96 5.40 -6.42 7.75
C GLY A 96 4.35 -5.93 6.76
N TRP A 97 4.00 -4.63 6.74
CA TRP A 97 2.99 -4.09 5.81
C TRP A 97 3.31 -4.39 4.33
N THR A 98 4.59 -4.45 3.95
CA THR A 98 5.00 -4.76 2.59
C THR A 98 4.62 -6.18 2.18
N GLY A 99 4.88 -7.16 3.05
CA GLY A 99 4.52 -8.55 2.83
C GLY A 99 3.00 -8.73 2.77
N ALA A 100 2.25 -8.02 3.61
CA ALA A 100 0.80 -8.01 3.58
C ALA A 100 0.26 -7.44 2.26
N LEU A 101 0.76 -6.29 1.81
CA LEU A 101 0.35 -5.67 0.54
C LEU A 101 0.69 -6.55 -0.67
N MET A 102 1.83 -7.26 -0.66
CA MET A 102 2.22 -8.19 -1.73
C MET A 102 1.30 -9.42 -1.82
N ARG A 103 0.52 -9.73 -0.78
CA ARG A 103 -0.46 -10.82 -0.78
C ARG A 103 -1.80 -10.43 -1.40
N LEU A 104 -1.99 -9.16 -1.76
CA LEU A 104 -3.20 -8.71 -2.45
C LEU A 104 -3.30 -9.33 -3.85
N PRO A 105 -4.52 -9.64 -4.32
CA PRO A 105 -4.72 -10.20 -5.66
C PRO A 105 -4.26 -9.20 -6.71
N GLY A 106 -3.36 -9.63 -7.59
CA GLY A 106 -2.79 -8.79 -8.66
C GLY A 106 -1.81 -7.73 -8.18
N ALA A 107 -1.44 -7.70 -6.89
CA ALA A 107 -0.31 -6.89 -6.45
C ALA A 107 1.01 -7.52 -6.90
N CYS A 108 1.95 -6.67 -7.30
CA CYS A 108 3.25 -7.12 -7.77
C CYS A 108 4.38 -6.16 -7.36
N GLY A 109 5.61 -6.69 -7.36
CA GLY A 109 6.79 -5.88 -7.18
C GLY A 109 7.07 -5.08 -8.44
N GLY A 110 7.20 -3.77 -8.30
CA GLY A 110 7.65 -2.86 -9.35
C GLY A 110 9.12 -2.48 -9.18
N GLU A 111 9.67 -1.87 -10.22
CA GLU A 111 11.01 -1.30 -10.17
C GLU A 111 11.16 -0.22 -9.09
N ARG A 112 12.41 0.09 -8.77
CA ARG A 112 12.71 1.18 -7.85
C ARG A 112 12.31 2.51 -8.48
N MET A 113 11.54 3.29 -7.74
CA MET A 113 11.10 4.61 -8.20
C MET A 113 11.20 5.66 -7.10
N SER A 114 11.11 6.93 -7.52
CA SER A 114 11.10 8.05 -6.58
C SER A 114 9.71 8.24 -5.97
N PHE A 115 9.68 8.26 -4.65
CA PHE A 115 8.58 8.67 -3.79
C PHE A 115 8.93 10.00 -3.13
N GLY A 116 9.13 11.03 -3.96
CA GLY A 116 9.52 12.35 -3.49
C GLY A 116 11.01 12.36 -3.18
N ARG A 117 11.37 12.37 -1.90
CA ARG A 117 12.79 12.38 -1.46
C ARG A 117 13.38 10.98 -1.29
N VAL A 118 12.56 9.93 -1.38
CA VAL A 118 12.97 8.55 -1.12
C VAL A 118 12.96 7.74 -2.41
N TYR A 119 14.02 6.98 -2.66
CA TYR A 119 14.12 6.09 -3.82
C TYR A 119 14.07 4.63 -3.36
N SER A 120 12.95 3.96 -3.64
CA SER A 120 12.57 2.69 -3.01
C SER A 120 11.91 1.74 -4.02
N PRO A 121 12.01 0.41 -3.83
CA PRO A 121 11.18 -0.53 -4.57
C PRO A 121 9.69 -0.18 -4.42
N ALA A 122 8.93 -0.34 -5.51
CA ALA A 122 7.50 -0.12 -5.51
C ALA A 122 6.74 -1.43 -5.30
N ILE A 123 5.64 -1.37 -4.58
CA ILE A 123 4.60 -2.39 -4.58
C ILE A 123 3.46 -1.81 -5.41
N LEU A 124 3.19 -2.42 -6.55
CA LEU A 124 2.12 -2.01 -7.45
C LEU A 124 0.83 -2.66 -6.98
N VAL A 125 -0.12 -1.85 -6.51
CA VAL A 125 -1.44 -2.31 -6.09
C VAL A 125 -2.46 -1.94 -7.17
N PRO A 126 -3.27 -2.89 -7.65
CA PRO A 126 -4.32 -2.63 -8.63
C PRO A 126 -5.28 -1.55 -8.13
N ARG A 127 -5.53 -0.54 -8.97
CA ARG A 127 -6.42 0.58 -8.63
C ARG A 127 -7.86 0.12 -8.39
N ALA A 128 -8.29 -0.97 -9.05
CA ALA A 128 -9.60 -1.58 -8.82
C ALA A 128 -9.86 -1.96 -7.35
N LEU A 129 -8.81 -2.38 -6.62
CA LEU A 129 -8.92 -2.70 -5.18
C LEU A 129 -9.12 -1.44 -4.32
N ILE A 130 -8.64 -0.30 -4.78
CA ILE A 130 -8.71 0.98 -4.07
C ILE A 130 -10.05 1.68 -4.33
N ASP A 131 -10.56 1.55 -5.54
CA ASP A 131 -11.83 2.16 -5.96
C ASP A 131 -13.07 1.38 -5.44
N GLY A 132 -12.86 0.25 -4.73
CA GLY A 132 -13.93 -0.59 -4.20
C GLY A 132 -14.53 -1.54 -5.24
N GLY A 133 -13.86 -1.70 -6.39
CA GLY A 133 -14.25 -2.62 -7.46
C GLY A 133 -13.91 -4.06 -7.13
N ALA A 134 -14.55 -4.62 -6.11
CA ALA A 134 -14.56 -6.06 -5.89
C ALA A 134 -15.60 -6.73 -6.80
N SER A 135 -15.21 -7.05 -8.05
CA SER A 135 -15.74 -8.22 -8.77
C SER A 135 -15.06 -8.42 -10.13
N GLY A 136 -14.27 -9.49 -10.23
CA GLY A 136 -14.47 -10.45 -11.33
C GLY A 136 -13.57 -10.40 -12.56
N ALA A 137 -12.62 -9.48 -12.71
CA ALA A 137 -11.78 -9.47 -13.92
C ALA A 137 -10.32 -9.06 -13.62
N PHE A 138 -9.60 -9.90 -12.91
CA PHE A 138 -8.14 -9.84 -12.96
C PHE A 138 -7.66 -10.57 -14.22
N HIS A 139 -7.56 -9.83 -15.32
CA HIS A 139 -6.80 -10.30 -16.46
C HIS A 139 -5.32 -10.26 -16.07
N GLU A 140 -4.74 -11.45 -16.01
CA GLU A 140 -3.33 -11.73 -15.79
C GLU A 140 -2.47 -10.80 -16.66
N PHE A 141 -1.89 -9.77 -16.04
CA PHE A 141 -0.87 -8.92 -16.66
C PHE A 141 0.24 -8.66 -15.65
N CYS A 142 1.00 -9.73 -15.42
CA CYS A 142 2.40 -9.65 -15.02
C CYS A 142 3.21 -10.45 -16.05
N VAL A 143 3.31 -9.94 -17.28
CA VAL A 143 4.39 -10.36 -18.18
C VAL A 143 5.56 -9.43 -17.91
N SER A 144 6.48 -9.91 -17.08
CA SER A 144 7.85 -9.43 -17.04
C SER A 144 8.56 -9.94 -18.30
N GLU A 145 8.49 -9.22 -19.40
CA GLU A 145 9.49 -9.36 -20.47
C GLU A 145 10.74 -8.62 -20.02
N GLY A 146 11.57 -9.34 -19.27
CA GLY A 146 12.99 -9.03 -19.17
C GLY A 146 13.68 -9.57 -20.41
N ASP A 147 13.80 -8.73 -21.44
CA ASP A 147 14.77 -8.92 -22.52
C ASP A 147 15.46 -7.58 -22.78
N GLY A 148 16.79 -7.59 -22.78
CA GLY A 148 17.57 -6.43 -23.22
C GLY A 148 18.91 -6.24 -22.54
N ALA A 149 19.90 -6.99 -23.06
CA ALA A 149 21.33 -6.70 -23.17
C ALA A 149 22.26 -6.96 -21.96
#